data_AF-E0MMY2-F1
#
_entry.id   AF-E0MMY2-F1
#
_cell.length_a   1.000
_cell.length_b   1.000
_cell.length_c   1.000
_cell.angle_alpha   90.00
_cell.angle_beta   90.00
_cell.angle_gamma   90.00
#
_symmetry.space_group_name_H-M   'P 1'
#
loop_
_entity.id
_entity.type
_entity.pdbx_description
1 polymer ?
#
loop_
_entity_poly.entity_id
_entity_poly.type
_entity_poly.pdbx_seq_one_letter_code
_entity_poly.pdbx_strand_id
1 'polypeptide(L)'
;MAFHYMRISAAFAVAFMGISLPAFAQTAGAPSLSMPLDCEMGRTCWVQNLVDIDTGPARVDPFCGAATFDTHKGTDIRVATIAEMKKGIDIKAMASGTVLGFRNDMDEALIVDGEGRAVVKGRECGNGLVIDHGNAWTTQMCHFAKGSVTVKKGERVGRGQVVGRMGLSGMTAFPHIHVTVRRGKGVVDPITGASVGRNCNPNASTSATLWDAAARTQVVAASSAVIKTGFSSAAVKGVDVIRDTVPTISTDGPLLFFANLINLKKGDRIDLVLKGPDGNVLVESKGKPMPAPKATWTTYTGRRGKPESGTYRGEVRLIRNDRVIDIKGANVTF
;
A
#
# COMPACT_ATOMS: atom_id res chain seq x y z
N MET A 1 74.87 24.63 36.73
CA MET A 1 73.69 25.48 36.46
C MET A 1 72.79 24.75 35.47
N ALA A 2 71.47 24.71 35.73
CA ALA A 2 70.36 24.49 34.77
C ALA A 2 70.28 23.11 34.05
N PHE A 3 69.16 22.41 33.89
CA PHE A 3 67.75 22.52 34.29
C PHE A 3 67.19 21.08 34.35
N HIS A 4 66.39 20.75 35.37
CA HIS A 4 65.57 19.53 35.43
C HIS A 4 64.38 19.65 34.47
N TYR A 5 64.19 18.70 33.55
CA TYR A 5 62.95 18.54 32.80
C TYR A 5 62.22 17.28 33.30
N MET A 6 61.19 17.51 34.11
CA MET A 6 60.26 16.50 34.60
C MET A 6 59.25 16.19 33.47
N ARG A 7 59.27 14.97 32.95
CA ARG A 7 58.27 14.48 31.98
C ARG A 7 57.03 14.01 32.74
N ILE A 8 55.94 14.76 32.64
CA ILE A 8 54.61 14.35 33.12
C ILE A 8 53.92 13.60 31.98
N SER A 9 53.79 12.29 32.11
CA SER A 9 52.97 11.46 31.21
C SER A 9 51.51 11.50 31.68
N ALA A 10 50.67 12.28 31.02
CA ALA A 10 49.22 12.26 31.22
C ALA A 10 48.62 11.08 30.43
N ALA A 11 48.24 10.01 31.13
CA ALA A 11 47.45 8.93 30.56
C ALA A 11 46.00 9.41 30.35
N PHE A 12 45.61 9.69 29.11
CA PHE A 12 44.21 9.92 28.75
C PHE A 12 43.47 8.58 28.73
N ALA A 13 42.75 8.29 29.82
CA ALA A 13 41.75 7.23 29.84
C ALA A 13 40.53 7.69 29.01
N VAL A 14 40.41 7.19 27.78
CA VAL A 14 39.20 7.38 26.97
C VAL A 14 38.10 6.51 27.56
N ALA A 15 37.24 7.11 28.37
CA ALA A 15 36.00 6.48 28.83
C ALA A 15 35.08 6.31 27.62
N PHE A 16 34.98 5.09 27.09
CA PHE A 16 33.92 4.70 26.17
C PHE A 16 32.58 4.75 26.93
N MET A 17 31.92 5.90 26.92
CA MET A 17 30.49 5.98 27.21
C MET A 17 29.76 5.24 26.09
N GLY A 18 29.47 3.97 26.33
CA GLY A 18 28.57 3.19 25.48
C GLY A 18 27.23 3.90 25.43
N ILE A 19 26.92 4.54 24.30
CA ILE A 19 25.58 5.07 24.03
C ILE A 19 24.69 3.83 23.85
N SER A 20 24.00 3.43 24.93
CA SER A 20 22.96 2.42 24.87
C SER A 20 21.81 2.99 24.04
N LEU A 21 21.73 2.59 22.77
CA LEU A 21 20.54 2.84 21.96
C LEU A 21 19.34 2.22 22.71
N PRO A 22 18.22 2.95 22.85
CA PRO A 22 17.04 2.41 23.53
C PRO A 22 16.57 1.18 22.75
N ALA A 23 16.63 0.01 23.41
CA ALA A 23 16.05 -1.21 22.88
C ALA A 23 14.54 -0.98 22.75
N PHE A 24 14.04 -1.02 21.52
CA PHE A 24 12.60 -0.98 21.25
C PHE A 24 11.97 -2.23 21.86
N ALA A 25 11.31 -2.09 23.01
CA ALA A 25 10.63 -3.20 23.66
C ALA A 25 9.38 -3.57 22.85
N GLN A 26 9.53 -4.55 21.95
CA GLN A 26 8.40 -5.26 21.36
C GLN A 26 7.61 -5.91 22.50
N THR A 27 6.28 -5.82 22.47
CA THR A 27 5.44 -6.45 23.50
C THR A 27 5.82 -7.93 23.61
N ALA A 28 6.14 -8.40 24.82
CA ALA A 28 6.68 -9.74 25.04
C ALA A 28 5.81 -10.80 24.35
N GLY A 29 6.43 -11.61 23.48
CA GLY A 29 5.76 -12.68 22.73
C GLY A 29 4.97 -12.26 21.50
N ALA A 30 5.01 -10.99 21.08
CA ALA A 30 4.41 -10.56 19.82
C ALA A 30 5.29 -10.93 18.61
N PRO A 31 4.69 -11.33 17.47
CA PRO A 31 5.45 -11.67 16.28
C PRO A 31 6.05 -10.41 15.64
N SER A 32 7.26 -10.56 15.06
CA SER A 32 7.81 -9.59 14.11
C SER A 32 7.35 -9.96 12.70
N LEU A 33 6.56 -9.08 12.10
CA LEU A 33 5.87 -9.30 10.84
C LEU A 33 6.66 -8.71 9.66
N SER A 34 6.93 -9.55 8.67
CA SER A 34 7.45 -9.15 7.36
C SER A 34 6.37 -8.66 6.42
N MET A 35 6.80 -8.03 5.31
CA MET A 35 5.92 -7.75 4.18
C MET A 35 5.28 -9.03 3.64
N PRO A 36 3.94 -9.07 3.47
CA PRO A 36 3.24 -10.26 2.98
C PRO A 36 3.36 -10.46 1.47
N LEU A 37 3.95 -9.51 0.73
CA LEU A 37 4.04 -9.53 -0.73
C LEU A 37 5.48 -9.43 -1.18
N ASP A 38 5.79 -10.07 -2.30
CA ASP A 38 7.03 -9.86 -3.03
C ASP A 38 6.90 -8.67 -4.00
N CYS A 39 6.98 -7.46 -3.47
CA CYS A 39 6.82 -6.24 -4.26
C CYS A 39 7.58 -5.07 -3.65
N GLU A 40 7.91 -4.08 -4.49
CA GLU A 40 8.52 -2.83 -4.06
C GLU A 40 7.44 -1.81 -3.69
N MET A 41 7.31 -1.50 -2.40
CA MET A 41 6.35 -0.51 -1.89
C MET A 41 6.59 0.88 -2.50
N GLY A 42 5.52 1.57 -2.87
CA GLY A 42 5.57 2.87 -3.54
C GLY A 42 5.82 2.79 -5.05
N ARG A 43 6.37 1.66 -5.54
CA ARG A 43 6.66 1.45 -6.96
C ARG A 43 5.73 0.45 -7.65
N THR A 44 5.60 -0.75 -7.10
CA THR A 44 4.79 -1.84 -7.66
C THR A 44 3.61 -2.22 -6.77
N CYS A 45 3.64 -1.84 -5.49
CA CYS A 45 2.54 -2.05 -4.55
C CYS A 45 2.40 -0.90 -3.56
N TRP A 46 1.21 -0.74 -2.99
CA TRP A 46 0.86 0.39 -2.13
C TRP A 46 -0.12 0.00 -1.04
N VAL A 47 -0.12 0.73 0.06
CA VAL A 47 -1.12 0.57 1.12
C VAL A 47 -2.36 1.35 0.72
N GLN A 48 -3.48 0.66 0.57
CA GLN A 48 -4.77 1.28 0.28
C GLN A 48 -5.52 1.61 1.57
N ASN A 49 -5.65 0.65 2.47
CA ASN A 49 -6.42 0.80 3.70
C ASN A 49 -5.61 0.35 4.92
N LEU A 50 -5.82 1.04 6.03
CA LEU A 50 -5.31 0.75 7.36
C LEU A 50 -6.46 0.32 8.27
N VAL A 51 -6.14 -0.18 9.46
CA VAL A 51 -7.17 -0.59 10.42
C VAL A 51 -8.00 0.63 10.81
N ASP A 52 -9.33 0.48 10.80
CA ASP A 52 -10.23 1.44 11.43
C ASP A 52 -10.07 1.33 12.96
N ILE A 53 -9.43 2.33 13.56
CA ILE A 53 -9.18 2.34 15.00
C ILE A 53 -10.38 2.89 15.77
N ASP A 54 -11.27 3.62 15.08
CA ASP A 54 -12.53 4.11 15.63
C ASP A 54 -13.56 2.98 15.67
N THR A 55 -14.30 2.89 16.77
CA THR A 55 -15.46 2.00 16.91
C THR A 55 -16.78 2.70 16.60
N GLY A 56 -16.74 4.03 16.40
CA GLY A 56 -17.84 4.87 15.97
C GLY A 56 -17.85 5.13 14.45
N PRO A 57 -18.77 5.99 13.96
CA PRO A 57 -18.99 6.18 12.53
C PRO A 57 -17.95 7.06 11.83
N ALA A 58 -16.94 7.59 12.55
CA ALA A 58 -16.04 8.60 12.00
C ALA A 58 -14.99 8.02 11.04
N ARG A 59 -14.77 6.69 11.07
CA ARG A 59 -13.85 5.95 10.18
C ARG A 59 -12.46 6.56 10.17
N VAL A 60 -11.61 6.14 11.10
CA VAL A 60 -10.34 6.83 11.34
C VAL A 60 -9.20 5.83 11.32
N ASP A 61 -8.20 6.10 10.48
CA ASP A 61 -6.99 5.29 10.48
C ASP A 61 -6.11 5.60 11.73
N PRO A 62 -5.09 4.79 12.04
CA PRO A 62 -4.29 4.97 13.26
C PRO A 62 -3.59 6.34 13.36
N PHE A 63 -3.45 7.06 12.24
CA PHE A 63 -2.80 8.36 12.11
C PHE A 63 -3.78 9.53 11.99
N CYS A 64 -5.04 9.32 12.36
CA CYS A 64 -6.11 10.31 12.22
C CYS A 64 -6.39 10.73 10.77
N GLY A 65 -6.06 9.86 9.82
CA GLY A 65 -6.36 10.04 8.41
C GLY A 65 -7.62 9.28 7.98
N ALA A 66 -7.83 9.29 6.66
CA ALA A 66 -8.98 8.70 6.00
C ALA A 66 -8.61 7.49 5.12
N ALA A 67 -7.42 6.90 5.32
CA ALA A 67 -6.99 5.70 4.59
C ALA A 67 -7.60 4.45 5.23
N THR A 68 -8.92 4.44 5.42
CA THR A 68 -9.69 3.33 5.99
C THR A 68 -11.16 3.45 5.58
N PHE A 69 -11.97 2.47 5.94
CA PHE A 69 -13.42 2.52 5.82
C PHE A 69 -14.06 1.83 7.02
N ASP A 70 -15.38 2.02 7.15
CA ASP A 70 -16.15 1.59 8.33
C ASP A 70 -15.98 0.09 8.55
N THR A 71 -15.59 -0.27 9.77
CA THR A 71 -15.36 -1.65 10.23
C THR A 71 -14.17 -2.35 9.58
N HIS A 72 -13.24 -1.63 8.94
CA HIS A 72 -12.06 -2.23 8.33
C HIS A 72 -11.09 -2.78 9.39
N LYS A 73 -10.83 -4.09 9.37
CA LYS A 73 -10.12 -4.81 10.45
C LYS A 73 -8.64 -5.08 10.16
N GLY A 74 -8.11 -4.58 9.05
CA GLY A 74 -6.80 -5.01 8.58
C GLY A 74 -6.02 -3.94 7.85
N THR A 75 -4.94 -4.37 7.21
CA THR A 75 -4.15 -3.57 6.27
C THR A 75 -4.33 -4.16 4.88
N ASP A 76 -4.68 -3.31 3.91
CA ASP A 76 -4.81 -3.69 2.50
C ASP A 76 -3.60 -3.21 1.73
N ILE A 77 -2.86 -4.14 1.13
CA ILE A 77 -1.72 -3.85 0.26
C ILE A 77 -2.06 -4.29 -1.15
N ARG A 78 -2.12 -3.33 -2.07
CA ARG A 78 -2.61 -3.52 -3.43
C ARG A 78 -1.52 -3.44 -4.47
N VAL A 79 -1.78 -4.04 -5.63
CA VAL A 79 -1.15 -3.66 -6.90
C VAL A 79 -2.08 -2.73 -7.68
N ALA A 80 -1.58 -2.14 -8.77
CA ALA A 80 -2.30 -1.12 -9.51
C ALA A 80 -3.53 -1.68 -10.24
N THR A 81 -3.35 -2.78 -10.99
CA THR A 81 -4.34 -3.32 -11.94
C THR A 81 -4.44 -4.84 -11.86
N ILE A 82 -5.51 -5.40 -12.43
CA ILE A 82 -5.68 -6.86 -12.59
C ILE A 82 -4.56 -7.46 -13.44
N ALA A 83 -4.07 -6.73 -14.45
CA ALA A 83 -2.95 -7.18 -15.26
C ALA A 83 -1.66 -7.33 -14.43
N GLU A 84 -1.37 -6.40 -13.52
CA GLU A 84 -0.23 -6.53 -12.59
C GLU A 84 -0.38 -7.72 -11.65
N MET A 85 -1.58 -7.96 -11.12
CA MET A 85 -1.87 -9.14 -10.29
C MET A 85 -1.64 -10.44 -11.07
N LYS A 86 -2.07 -10.50 -12.34
CA LYS A 86 -1.93 -11.67 -13.20
C LYS A 86 -0.49 -12.01 -13.56
N LYS A 87 0.49 -11.13 -13.32
CA LYS A 87 1.93 -11.45 -13.42
C LYS A 87 2.39 -12.44 -12.35
N GLY A 88 1.55 -12.72 -11.34
CA GLY A 88 1.82 -13.67 -10.28
C GLY A 88 2.51 -13.01 -9.10
N ILE A 89 1.72 -12.43 -8.19
CA ILE A 89 2.24 -11.85 -6.96
C ILE A 89 2.15 -12.87 -5.84
N ASP A 90 3.29 -13.38 -5.39
CA ASP A 90 3.36 -14.32 -4.30
C ASP A 90 3.00 -13.66 -2.96
N ILE A 91 2.21 -14.40 -2.17
CA ILE A 91 1.89 -14.07 -0.80
C ILE A 91 2.78 -14.89 0.12
N LYS A 92 3.48 -14.21 1.04
CA LYS A 92 4.43 -14.79 1.98
C LYS A 92 3.88 -14.75 3.40
N ALA A 93 4.11 -15.82 4.17
CA ALA A 93 3.80 -15.86 5.59
C ALA A 93 4.58 -14.76 6.33
N MET A 94 3.87 -13.85 6.98
CA MET A 94 4.49 -12.65 7.59
C MET A 94 5.38 -12.99 8.79
N ALA A 95 5.08 -14.09 9.49
CA ALA A 95 5.88 -14.65 10.57
C ALA A 95 5.73 -16.18 10.58
N SER A 96 6.65 -16.88 11.22
CA SER A 96 6.56 -18.34 11.39
C SER A 96 5.37 -18.70 12.26
N GLY A 97 4.74 -19.85 12.00
CA GLY A 97 3.56 -20.27 12.76
C GLY A 97 2.94 -21.56 12.24
N THR A 98 1.74 -21.87 12.72
CA THR A 98 0.95 -23.05 12.32
C THR A 98 -0.34 -22.61 11.64
N VAL A 99 -0.67 -23.20 10.49
CA VAL A 99 -1.90 -22.88 9.75
C VAL A 99 -3.12 -23.44 10.50
N LEU A 100 -4.03 -22.58 10.94
CA LEU A 100 -5.26 -22.98 11.65
C LEU A 100 -6.38 -23.42 10.69
N GLY A 101 -6.39 -22.86 9.48
CA GLY A 101 -7.40 -23.14 8.47
C GLY A 101 -7.19 -22.30 7.22
N PHE A 102 -7.80 -22.73 6.12
CA PHE A 102 -7.71 -22.05 4.83
C PHE A 102 -8.98 -22.26 4.00
N ARG A 103 -9.15 -21.44 2.97
CA ARG A 103 -10.14 -21.57 1.89
C ARG A 103 -9.42 -21.36 0.56
N ASN A 104 -9.75 -22.14 -0.47
CA ASN A 104 -9.02 -22.12 -1.74
C ASN A 104 -9.89 -22.36 -3.00
N ASP A 105 -11.22 -22.35 -2.86
CA ASP A 105 -12.18 -22.79 -3.88
C ASP A 105 -13.07 -21.68 -4.44
N MET A 106 -12.95 -20.44 -3.95
CA MET A 106 -13.74 -19.30 -4.43
C MET A 106 -13.20 -18.75 -5.74
N ASP A 107 -14.11 -18.47 -6.67
CA ASP A 107 -13.81 -17.76 -7.92
C ASP A 107 -13.36 -16.32 -7.67
N GLU A 108 -12.59 -15.79 -8.61
CA GLU A 108 -12.29 -14.37 -8.68
C GLU A 108 -13.56 -13.57 -8.98
N ALA A 109 -13.79 -12.48 -8.24
CA ALA A 109 -14.89 -11.57 -8.48
C ALA A 109 -14.49 -10.14 -8.13
N LEU A 110 -14.54 -9.24 -9.12
CA LEU A 110 -14.35 -7.82 -8.90
C LEU A 110 -15.67 -7.17 -8.49
N ILE A 111 -15.84 -6.94 -7.19
CA ILE A 111 -17.04 -6.36 -6.58
C ILE A 111 -16.92 -4.84 -6.54
N VAL A 112 -17.49 -4.17 -7.55
CA VAL A 112 -17.48 -2.70 -7.67
C VAL A 112 -18.84 -2.03 -7.38
N ASP A 113 -19.88 -2.83 -7.18
CA ASP A 113 -21.25 -2.40 -6.94
C ASP A 113 -21.88 -3.14 -5.74
N GLY A 114 -23.14 -2.80 -5.43
CA GLY A 114 -23.87 -3.34 -4.28
C GLY A 114 -24.30 -4.80 -4.43
N GLU A 115 -24.56 -5.26 -5.66
CA GLU A 115 -25.10 -6.60 -5.93
C GLU A 115 -24.07 -7.69 -5.62
N GLY A 116 -22.81 -7.45 -6.01
CA GLY A 116 -21.72 -8.39 -5.73
C GLY A 116 -21.43 -8.59 -4.24
N ARG A 117 -21.83 -7.64 -3.36
CA ARG A 117 -21.64 -7.77 -1.91
C ARG A 117 -22.49 -8.88 -1.30
N ALA A 118 -23.69 -9.11 -1.83
CA ALA A 118 -24.59 -10.14 -1.32
C ALA A 118 -24.05 -11.56 -1.58
N VAL A 119 -23.41 -11.76 -2.73
CA VAL A 119 -22.85 -13.05 -3.18
C VAL A 119 -21.74 -13.56 -2.25
N VAL A 120 -20.98 -12.66 -1.65
CA VAL A 120 -19.82 -13.00 -0.81
C VAL A 120 -20.10 -12.92 0.70
N LYS A 121 -21.35 -12.72 1.11
CA LYS A 121 -21.74 -12.59 2.53
C LYS A 121 -21.33 -13.84 3.33
N GLY A 122 -20.65 -13.63 4.46
CA GLY A 122 -20.08 -14.69 5.30
C GLY A 122 -18.80 -15.34 4.74
N ARG A 123 -18.37 -14.93 3.54
CA ARG A 123 -17.15 -15.38 2.86
C ARG A 123 -16.34 -14.19 2.34
N GLU A 124 -16.44 -13.05 3.02
CA GLU A 124 -15.86 -11.78 2.57
C GLU A 124 -14.34 -11.87 2.40
N CYS A 125 -13.66 -12.68 3.23
CA CYS A 125 -12.22 -12.95 3.11
C CYS A 125 -11.83 -13.68 1.80
N GLY A 126 -12.78 -14.30 1.09
CA GLY A 126 -12.45 -15.07 -0.10
C GLY A 126 -11.61 -16.30 0.21
N ASN A 127 -10.72 -16.65 -0.71
CA ASN A 127 -9.64 -17.60 -0.47
C ASN A 127 -8.59 -16.95 0.44
N GLY A 128 -7.99 -17.75 1.31
CA GLY A 128 -7.08 -17.23 2.31
C GLY A 128 -6.81 -18.23 3.41
N LEU A 129 -6.09 -17.80 4.44
CA LEU A 129 -5.65 -18.65 5.52
C LEU A 129 -5.47 -17.88 6.82
N VAL A 130 -5.41 -18.61 7.93
CA VAL A 130 -5.10 -18.10 9.26
C VAL A 130 -3.86 -18.81 9.78
N ILE A 131 -2.87 -18.06 10.26
CA ILE A 131 -1.65 -18.57 10.88
C ILE A 131 -1.68 -18.21 12.37
N ASP A 132 -1.43 -19.19 13.22
CA ASP A 132 -1.16 -19.02 14.66
C ASP A 132 0.34 -18.88 14.91
N HIS A 133 0.72 -17.80 15.57
CA HIS A 133 2.11 -17.48 15.92
C HIS A 133 2.44 -17.81 17.38
N GLY A 134 1.50 -18.41 18.13
CA GLY A 134 1.61 -18.60 19.57
C GLY A 134 1.27 -17.34 20.36
N ASN A 135 1.22 -17.45 21.69
CA ASN A 135 0.87 -16.34 22.60
C ASN A 135 -0.44 -15.62 22.23
N ALA A 136 -1.39 -16.38 21.67
CA ALA A 136 -2.68 -15.92 21.14
C ALA A 136 -2.59 -14.95 19.95
N TRP A 137 -1.45 -14.85 19.27
CA TRP A 137 -1.30 -14.01 18.07
C TRP A 137 -1.68 -14.78 16.81
N THR A 138 -2.50 -14.15 15.96
CA THR A 138 -2.85 -14.72 14.65
C THR A 138 -2.79 -13.67 13.55
N THR A 139 -2.41 -14.09 12.35
CA THR A 139 -2.63 -13.34 11.11
C THR A 139 -3.68 -14.06 10.26
N GLN A 140 -4.71 -13.34 9.84
CA GLN A 140 -5.63 -13.78 8.79
C GLN A 140 -5.27 -13.05 7.50
N MET A 141 -5.04 -13.82 6.44
CA MET A 141 -4.66 -13.32 5.11
C MET A 141 -5.75 -13.72 4.10
N CYS A 142 -6.26 -12.76 3.34
CA CYS A 142 -7.47 -12.91 2.51
C CYS A 142 -7.22 -12.58 1.03
N HIS A 143 -8.19 -12.89 0.17
CA HIS A 143 -8.24 -12.55 -1.25
C HIS A 143 -7.20 -13.25 -2.13
N PHE A 144 -6.85 -14.49 -1.81
CA PHE A 144 -5.96 -15.32 -2.62
C PHE A 144 -6.62 -15.68 -3.96
N ALA A 145 -5.82 -15.95 -4.99
CA ALA A 145 -6.31 -16.51 -6.25
C ALA A 145 -6.86 -17.93 -6.04
N LYS A 146 -7.86 -18.32 -6.84
CA LYS A 146 -8.47 -19.65 -6.71
C LYS A 146 -7.42 -20.74 -6.91
N GLY A 147 -7.43 -21.75 -6.04
CA GLY A 147 -6.47 -22.87 -6.11
C GLY A 147 -5.03 -22.52 -5.75
N SER A 148 -4.71 -21.26 -5.42
CA SER A 148 -3.32 -20.83 -5.21
C SER A 148 -2.75 -21.12 -3.82
N VAL A 149 -3.58 -21.35 -2.80
CA VAL A 149 -3.09 -21.66 -1.44
C VAL A 149 -2.32 -22.98 -1.47
N THR A 150 -1.05 -22.95 -1.04
CA THR A 150 -0.12 -24.08 -1.13
C THR A 150 0.01 -24.88 0.18
N VAL A 151 -0.59 -24.40 1.26
CA VAL A 151 -0.45 -24.95 2.61
C VAL A 151 -1.75 -25.56 3.13
N LYS A 152 -1.64 -26.45 4.12
CA LYS A 152 -2.79 -27.14 4.73
C LYS A 152 -2.95 -26.83 6.22
N LYS A 153 -4.15 -27.06 6.76
CA LYS A 153 -4.40 -26.98 8.20
C LYS A 153 -3.45 -27.89 8.97
N GLY A 154 -2.84 -27.36 10.04
CA GLY A 154 -1.85 -28.04 10.87
C GLY A 154 -0.41 -27.92 10.37
N GLU A 155 -0.19 -27.44 9.15
CA GLU A 155 1.14 -27.25 8.59
C GLU A 155 1.88 -26.10 9.30
N ARG A 156 3.16 -26.30 9.56
CA ARG A 156 4.05 -25.25 10.08
C ARG A 156 4.70 -24.51 8.92
N VAL A 157 4.58 -23.19 8.93
CA VAL A 157 5.17 -22.30 7.93
C VAL A 157 6.28 -21.45 8.53
N GLY A 158 7.30 -21.17 7.74
CA GLY A 158 8.36 -20.21 8.10
C GLY A 158 8.02 -18.78 7.68
N ARG A 159 8.53 -17.78 8.41
CA ARG A 159 8.51 -16.38 7.96
C ARG A 159 9.11 -16.26 6.55
N GLY A 160 8.40 -15.60 5.65
CA GLY A 160 8.81 -15.41 4.25
C GLY A 160 8.47 -16.58 3.32
N GLN A 161 7.98 -17.70 3.84
CA GLN A 161 7.54 -18.83 3.02
C GLN A 161 6.35 -18.43 2.13
N VAL A 162 6.38 -18.76 0.85
CA VAL A 162 5.24 -18.56 -0.06
C VAL A 162 4.10 -19.49 0.34
N VAL A 163 2.92 -18.92 0.57
CA VAL A 163 1.71 -19.63 1.01
C VAL A 163 0.56 -19.54 0.00
N GLY A 164 0.75 -18.78 -1.07
CA GLY A 164 -0.15 -18.72 -2.22
C GLY A 164 0.06 -17.47 -3.05
N ARG A 165 -0.94 -17.07 -3.84
CA ARG A 165 -0.84 -15.92 -4.75
C ARG A 165 -2.00 -14.94 -4.56
N MET A 166 -1.74 -13.66 -4.78
CA MET A 166 -2.76 -12.62 -4.77
C MET A 166 -3.84 -12.90 -5.83
N GLY A 167 -5.09 -12.67 -5.46
CA GLY A 167 -6.24 -12.80 -6.34
C GLY A 167 -7.28 -11.71 -6.10
N LEU A 168 -8.52 -12.05 -6.45
CA LEU A 168 -9.71 -11.19 -6.38
C LEU A 168 -10.90 -11.93 -5.76
N SER A 169 -10.66 -12.96 -4.94
CA SER A 169 -11.75 -13.71 -4.34
C SER A 169 -12.33 -12.97 -3.12
N GLY A 170 -13.63 -13.10 -2.88
CA GLY A 170 -14.31 -12.46 -1.75
C GLY A 170 -14.65 -10.99 -2.01
N MET A 171 -14.71 -10.18 -0.96
CA MET A 171 -15.12 -8.78 -1.00
C MET A 171 -13.99 -7.88 -1.53
N THR A 172 -13.71 -7.92 -2.83
CA THR A 172 -12.60 -7.18 -3.43
C THR A 172 -13.06 -6.20 -4.51
N ALA A 173 -12.69 -4.92 -4.38
CA ALA A 173 -12.95 -3.89 -5.40
C ALA A 173 -11.69 -3.56 -6.23
N PHE A 174 -10.54 -4.12 -5.86
CA PHE A 174 -9.24 -4.00 -6.53
C PHE A 174 -8.33 -5.16 -6.07
N PRO A 175 -7.28 -5.52 -6.84
CA PRO A 175 -6.34 -6.58 -6.45
C PRO A 175 -5.51 -6.20 -5.23
N HIS A 176 -5.61 -6.97 -4.15
CA HIS A 176 -4.86 -6.73 -2.92
C HIS A 176 -4.75 -7.97 -2.05
N ILE A 177 -3.83 -7.93 -1.09
CA ILE A 177 -3.88 -8.77 0.11
C ILE A 177 -4.49 -7.96 1.25
N HIS A 178 -5.45 -8.56 1.95
CA HIS A 178 -5.96 -8.03 3.21
C HIS A 178 -5.36 -8.85 4.35
N VAL A 179 -4.76 -8.17 5.33
CA VAL A 179 -4.18 -8.79 6.52
C VAL A 179 -4.85 -8.25 7.78
N THR A 180 -5.52 -9.12 8.52
CA THR A 180 -5.95 -8.81 9.90
C THR A 180 -4.99 -9.45 10.90
N VAL A 181 -4.48 -8.66 11.84
CA VAL A 181 -3.70 -9.16 12.98
C VAL A 181 -4.59 -9.19 14.23
N ARG A 182 -4.54 -10.27 15.00
CA ARG A 182 -5.28 -10.40 16.25
C ARG A 182 -4.41 -10.88 17.39
N ARG A 183 -4.76 -10.44 18.61
CA ARG A 183 -4.33 -11.03 19.86
C ARG A 183 -5.58 -11.53 20.61
N GLY A 184 -5.70 -12.85 20.77
CA GLY A 184 -6.95 -13.47 21.19
C GLY A 184 -8.07 -13.15 20.21
N LYS A 185 -9.17 -12.57 20.71
CA LYS A 185 -10.33 -12.16 19.88
C LYS A 185 -10.24 -10.72 19.35
N GLY A 186 -9.29 -9.91 19.85
CA GLY A 186 -9.19 -8.49 19.53
C GLY A 186 -8.33 -8.23 18.28
N VAL A 187 -8.78 -7.30 17.44
CA VAL A 187 -8.00 -6.80 16.30
C VAL A 187 -6.92 -5.85 16.82
N VAL A 188 -5.72 -5.98 16.26
CA VAL A 188 -4.56 -5.13 16.55
C VAL A 188 -4.11 -4.49 15.25
N ASP A 189 -3.91 -3.18 15.27
CA ASP A 189 -3.25 -2.47 14.18
C ASP A 189 -1.77 -2.83 14.16
N PRO A 190 -1.24 -3.44 13.08
CA PRO A 190 0.15 -3.87 13.06
C PRO A 190 1.15 -2.71 13.00
N ILE A 191 0.72 -1.50 12.60
CA ILE A 191 1.60 -0.34 12.48
C ILE A 191 1.93 0.24 13.84
N THR A 192 0.92 0.41 14.68
CA THR A 192 1.04 1.01 16.01
C THR A 192 1.16 -0.03 17.12
N GLY A 193 0.78 -1.28 16.86
CA GLY A 193 0.62 -2.33 17.87
C GLY A 193 -0.58 -2.13 18.78
N ALA A 194 -1.45 -1.15 18.48
CA ALA A 194 -2.60 -0.80 19.30
C ALA A 194 -3.84 -1.67 18.97
N SER A 195 -4.64 -2.00 19.97
CA SER A 195 -5.98 -2.56 19.76
C SER A 195 -6.96 -1.51 19.24
N VAL A 196 -7.94 -1.95 18.46
CA VAL A 196 -9.11 -1.13 18.05
C VAL A 196 -9.84 -0.56 19.28
N GLY A 197 -10.40 0.65 19.14
CA GLY A 197 -11.06 1.39 20.23
C GLY A 197 -10.14 2.34 20.98
N ARG A 198 -8.88 2.51 20.51
CA ARG A 198 -8.01 3.60 20.96
C ARG A 198 -8.17 4.81 20.05
N ASN A 199 -8.02 6.02 20.61
CA ASN A 199 -7.97 7.24 19.81
C ASN A 199 -6.82 7.16 18.79
N CYS A 200 -7.09 7.59 17.57
CA CYS A 200 -6.05 7.81 16.57
C CYS A 200 -5.01 8.81 17.12
N ASN A 201 -3.78 8.73 16.61
CA ASN A 201 -2.74 9.69 16.97
C ASN A 201 -1.99 10.12 15.70
N PRO A 202 -2.02 11.40 15.29
CA PRO A 202 -1.31 11.84 14.08
C PRO A 202 0.20 11.64 14.17
N ASN A 203 0.72 11.54 15.40
CA ASN A 203 2.12 11.27 15.73
C ASN A 203 2.27 9.89 16.40
N ALA A 204 1.41 8.91 16.05
CA ALA A 204 1.43 7.59 16.66
C ALA A 204 2.85 7.01 16.64
N SER A 205 3.37 6.71 17.83
CA SER A 205 4.66 6.06 17.95
C SER A 205 4.57 4.69 17.31
N THR A 206 5.47 4.42 16.38
CA THR A 206 5.66 3.09 15.80
C THR A 206 6.67 2.27 16.63
N SER A 207 6.96 2.66 17.88
CA SER A 207 7.87 1.92 18.77
C SER A 207 7.34 0.54 19.15
N ALA A 208 6.02 0.37 19.19
CA ALA A 208 5.35 -0.91 19.45
C ALA A 208 4.85 -1.58 18.15
N THR A 209 5.35 -1.14 16.99
CA THR A 209 4.98 -1.72 15.70
C THR A 209 5.25 -3.23 15.67
N LEU A 210 4.36 -3.95 15.01
CA LEU A 210 4.55 -5.37 14.72
C LEU A 210 5.29 -5.59 13.41
N TRP A 211 5.32 -4.59 12.53
CA TRP A 211 6.11 -4.63 11.31
C TRP A 211 7.60 -4.60 11.62
N ASP A 212 8.39 -5.37 10.88
CA ASP A 212 9.85 -5.24 10.94
C ASP A 212 10.34 -3.88 10.41
N ALA A 213 11.62 -3.62 10.61
CA ALA A 213 12.24 -2.35 10.23
C ALA A 213 12.11 -2.01 8.73
N ALA A 214 12.12 -3.01 7.83
CA ALA A 214 12.02 -2.78 6.40
C ALA A 214 10.60 -2.39 5.98
N ALA A 215 9.59 -3.01 6.59
CA ALA A 215 8.19 -2.70 6.34
C ALA A 215 7.76 -1.36 6.96
N ARG A 216 8.29 -1.00 8.14
CA ARG A 216 7.87 0.17 8.93
C ARG A 216 7.97 1.50 8.17
N THR A 217 9.05 1.73 7.43
CA THR A 217 9.27 3.00 6.70
C THR A 217 8.36 3.15 5.48
N GLN A 218 7.84 2.04 4.95
CA GLN A 218 7.16 2.01 3.66
C GLN A 218 5.63 2.14 3.78
N VAL A 219 5.04 1.59 4.84
CA VAL A 219 3.59 1.52 5.00
C VAL A 219 2.94 2.91 5.17
N VAL A 220 3.61 3.85 5.83
CA VAL A 220 3.10 5.23 6.00
C VAL A 220 3.36 6.08 4.75
N ALA A 221 4.58 6.00 4.20
CA ALA A 221 5.00 6.80 3.05
C ALA A 221 4.25 6.44 1.76
N ALA A 222 3.85 5.17 1.60
CA ALA A 222 3.16 4.68 0.40
C ALA A 222 1.62 4.78 0.46
N SER A 223 1.06 5.52 1.43
CA SER A 223 -0.39 5.64 1.59
C SER A 223 -1.00 6.56 0.52
N SER A 224 -0.49 7.77 0.31
CA SER A 224 -0.90 8.65 -0.80
C SER A 224 0.04 8.50 -1.98
N ALA A 225 -0.43 8.02 -3.13
CA ALA A 225 0.44 7.72 -4.27
C ALA A 225 -0.24 7.84 -5.63
N VAL A 226 0.56 8.07 -6.66
CA VAL A 226 0.22 7.79 -8.06
C VAL A 226 0.53 6.31 -8.32
N ILE A 227 -0.49 5.53 -8.67
CA ILE A 227 -0.35 4.07 -8.81
C ILE A 227 -0.37 3.58 -10.25
N LYS A 228 -0.97 4.35 -11.16
CA LYS A 228 -0.94 4.06 -12.60
C LYS A 228 -0.97 5.35 -13.40
N THR A 229 -0.19 5.40 -14.47
CA THR A 229 -0.29 6.41 -15.51
C THR A 229 -0.34 5.72 -16.87
N GLY A 230 -0.79 6.43 -17.90
CA GLY A 230 -0.81 5.92 -19.27
C GLY A 230 -1.48 6.88 -20.22
N PHE A 231 -1.73 6.42 -21.44
CA PHE A 231 -2.42 7.17 -22.47
C PHE A 231 -3.72 6.50 -22.88
N SER A 232 -4.68 7.31 -23.33
CA SER A 232 -6.00 6.86 -23.76
C SER A 232 -6.50 7.73 -24.92
N SER A 233 -7.33 7.14 -25.78
CA SER A 233 -8.08 7.86 -26.83
C SER A 233 -9.45 8.36 -26.37
N ALA A 234 -9.84 8.10 -25.12
CA ALA A 234 -11.12 8.56 -24.56
C ALA A 234 -11.04 8.75 -23.04
N ALA A 235 -12.07 9.39 -22.47
CA ALA A 235 -12.17 9.63 -21.04
C ALA A 235 -11.99 8.34 -20.22
N VAL A 236 -11.19 8.41 -19.16
CA VAL A 236 -10.78 7.25 -18.36
C VAL A 236 -11.53 7.21 -17.03
N LYS A 237 -12.19 6.09 -16.72
CA LYS A 237 -12.77 5.83 -15.39
C LYS A 237 -11.83 4.96 -14.57
N GLY A 238 -11.87 5.11 -13.25
CA GLY A 238 -11.01 4.33 -12.35
C GLY A 238 -11.20 2.81 -12.45
N VAL A 239 -12.44 2.36 -12.71
CA VAL A 239 -12.72 0.94 -12.91
C VAL A 239 -12.05 0.38 -14.16
N ASP A 240 -11.93 1.18 -15.23
CA ASP A 240 -11.26 0.77 -16.47
C ASP A 240 -9.75 0.61 -16.23
N VAL A 241 -9.16 1.48 -15.40
CA VAL A 241 -7.76 1.34 -14.98
C VAL A 241 -7.55 0.05 -14.19
N ILE A 242 -8.43 -0.25 -13.23
CA ILE A 242 -8.33 -1.49 -12.43
C ILE A 242 -8.43 -2.71 -13.33
N ARG A 243 -9.41 -2.74 -14.24
CA ARG A 243 -9.66 -3.85 -15.16
C ARG A 243 -8.64 -3.98 -16.30
N ASP A 244 -7.78 -2.98 -16.48
CA ASP A 244 -6.88 -2.86 -17.63
C ASP A 244 -7.64 -2.79 -18.97
N THR A 245 -8.77 -2.09 -18.96
CA THR A 245 -9.65 -1.87 -20.13
C THR A 245 -9.72 -0.40 -20.52
N VAL A 246 -8.66 0.37 -20.21
CA VAL A 246 -8.54 1.76 -20.63
C VAL A 246 -8.56 1.83 -22.16
N PRO A 247 -9.34 2.73 -22.78
CA PRO A 247 -9.41 2.85 -24.22
C PRO A 247 -8.04 3.00 -24.87
N THR A 248 -7.73 2.15 -25.84
CA THR A 248 -6.41 2.15 -26.49
C THR A 248 -6.20 3.44 -27.26
N ILE A 249 -4.95 3.89 -27.34
CA ILE A 249 -4.56 5.04 -28.15
C ILE A 249 -4.98 4.85 -29.62
N SER A 250 -5.28 5.96 -30.30
CA SER A 250 -5.67 5.99 -31.71
C SER A 250 -4.82 7.00 -32.46
N THR A 251 -4.43 6.68 -33.69
CA THR A 251 -3.80 7.62 -34.63
C THR A 251 -4.80 8.62 -35.22
N ASP A 252 -6.10 8.43 -34.96
CA ASP A 252 -7.18 9.27 -35.46
C ASP A 252 -8.18 9.51 -34.33
N GLY A 253 -7.82 10.40 -33.40
CA GLY A 253 -8.59 10.66 -32.19
C GLY A 253 -7.83 11.53 -31.20
N PRO A 254 -8.46 11.93 -30.08
CA PRO A 254 -7.79 12.71 -29.05
C PRO A 254 -6.69 11.87 -28.36
N LEU A 255 -5.69 12.57 -27.81
CA LEU A 255 -4.63 11.97 -27.00
C LEU A 255 -4.75 12.48 -25.57
N LEU A 256 -5.10 11.58 -24.66
CA LEU A 256 -5.22 11.87 -23.23
C LEU A 256 -4.11 11.16 -22.45
N PHE A 257 -3.42 11.89 -21.59
CA PHE A 257 -2.58 11.34 -20.53
C PHE A 257 -3.39 11.25 -19.24
N PHE A 258 -3.46 10.06 -18.64
CA PHE A 258 -4.22 9.83 -17.41
C PHE A 258 -3.33 9.42 -16.24
N ALA A 259 -3.84 9.66 -15.04
CA ALA A 259 -3.27 9.20 -13.78
C ALA A 259 -4.36 8.64 -12.87
N ASN A 260 -4.06 7.52 -12.21
CA ASN A 260 -4.84 6.94 -11.13
C ASN A 260 -4.04 7.03 -9.82
N LEU A 261 -4.69 7.53 -8.78
CA LEU A 261 -4.10 7.86 -7.50
C LEU A 261 -4.93 7.28 -6.35
N ILE A 262 -4.31 7.10 -5.19
CA ILE A 262 -4.95 6.58 -3.98
C ILE A 262 -4.69 7.46 -2.75
N ASN A 263 -5.60 7.37 -1.77
CA ASN A 263 -5.59 8.06 -0.47
C ASN A 263 -5.15 9.53 -0.53
N LEU A 264 -5.80 10.31 -1.38
CA LEU A 264 -5.62 11.75 -1.40
C LEU A 264 -6.21 12.36 -0.12
N LYS A 265 -5.52 13.36 0.42
CA LYS A 265 -5.97 14.15 1.56
C LYS A 265 -6.65 15.42 1.08
N LYS A 266 -7.50 16.01 1.94
CA LYS A 266 -8.02 17.36 1.72
C LYS A 266 -6.84 18.32 1.52
N GLY A 267 -6.92 19.17 0.51
CA GLY A 267 -5.87 20.13 0.16
C GLY A 267 -4.82 19.61 -0.82
N ASP A 268 -4.75 18.30 -1.08
CA ASP A 268 -3.83 17.77 -2.11
C ASP A 268 -4.18 18.34 -3.48
N ARG A 269 -3.17 18.57 -4.31
CA ARG A 269 -3.31 19.03 -5.69
C ARG A 269 -2.69 18.02 -6.65
N ILE A 270 -3.27 17.90 -7.83
CA ILE A 270 -2.75 17.05 -8.91
C ILE A 270 -2.49 17.94 -10.11
N ASP A 271 -1.23 18.02 -10.52
CA ASP A 271 -0.83 18.74 -11.72
C ASP A 271 -0.46 17.71 -12.80
N LEU A 272 -0.96 17.89 -14.03
CA LEU A 272 -0.66 17.04 -15.19
C LEU A 272 -0.03 17.85 -16.31
N VAL A 273 0.97 17.27 -16.97
CA VAL A 273 1.64 17.86 -18.13
C VAL A 273 1.69 16.83 -19.25
N LEU A 274 1.33 17.25 -20.46
CA LEU A 274 1.51 16.50 -21.70
C LEU A 274 2.49 17.26 -22.59
N LYS A 275 3.58 16.59 -22.99
CA LYS A 275 4.59 17.11 -23.91
C LYS A 275 4.56 16.38 -25.25
N GLY A 276 4.82 17.12 -26.31
CA GLY A 276 4.92 16.62 -27.68
C GLY A 276 6.28 16.01 -28.00
N PRO A 277 6.45 15.46 -29.23
CA PRO A 277 7.71 14.88 -29.70
C PRO A 277 8.89 15.85 -29.73
N ASP A 278 8.63 17.14 -29.89
CA ASP A 278 9.60 18.23 -29.83
C ASP A 278 10.00 18.63 -28.38
N GLY A 279 9.38 18.00 -27.38
CA GLY A 279 9.58 18.31 -25.97
C GLY A 279 8.78 19.50 -25.45
N ASN A 280 8.03 20.20 -26.31
CA ASN A 280 7.21 21.34 -25.91
C ASN A 280 5.99 20.90 -25.12
N VAL A 281 5.55 21.73 -24.18
CA VAL A 281 4.32 21.49 -23.42
C VAL A 281 3.13 21.75 -24.34
N LEU A 282 2.36 20.69 -24.61
CA LEU A 282 1.12 20.77 -25.38
C LEU A 282 -0.06 21.12 -24.50
N VAL A 283 -0.11 20.53 -23.30
CA VAL A 283 -1.18 20.77 -22.32
C VAL A 283 -0.60 20.72 -20.92
N GLU A 284 -0.97 21.71 -20.10
CA GLU A 284 -0.72 21.72 -18.67
C GLU A 284 -2.05 21.91 -17.94
N SER A 285 -2.32 21.07 -16.96
CA SER A 285 -3.49 21.15 -16.10
C SER A 285 -3.03 21.26 -14.65
N LYS A 286 -3.36 22.38 -14.01
CA LYS A 286 -3.15 22.57 -12.57
C LYS A 286 -4.46 22.30 -11.83
N GLY A 287 -4.49 21.22 -11.07
CA GLY A 287 -5.69 20.82 -10.34
C GLY A 287 -6.08 21.84 -9.27
N LYS A 288 -7.35 21.86 -8.88
CA LYS A 288 -7.75 22.54 -7.65
C LYS A 288 -7.41 21.65 -6.44
N PRO A 289 -7.14 22.24 -5.26
CA PRO A 289 -6.98 21.47 -4.03
C PRO A 289 -8.19 20.56 -3.79
N MET A 290 -7.95 19.33 -3.35
CA MET A 290 -9.00 18.35 -3.09
C MET A 290 -9.92 18.86 -1.97
N PRO A 291 -11.24 18.93 -2.18
CA PRO A 291 -12.16 19.48 -1.20
C PRO A 291 -12.35 18.55 0.01
N ALA A 292 -12.12 17.25 -0.18
CA ALA A 292 -12.22 16.20 0.81
C ALA A 292 -11.26 15.04 0.47
N PRO A 293 -10.94 14.16 1.42
CA PRO A 293 -10.15 12.96 1.14
C PRO A 293 -10.78 12.08 0.05
N LYS A 294 -9.94 11.37 -0.70
CA LYS A 294 -10.36 10.41 -1.75
C LYS A 294 -9.57 9.12 -1.64
N ALA A 295 -10.24 8.00 -1.38
CA ALA A 295 -9.61 6.68 -1.37
C ALA A 295 -9.01 6.32 -2.73
N THR A 296 -9.70 6.67 -3.82
CA THR A 296 -9.23 6.56 -5.20
C THR A 296 -9.61 7.80 -6.00
N TRP A 297 -8.75 8.19 -6.95
CA TRP A 297 -9.00 9.30 -7.86
C TRP A 297 -8.41 9.00 -9.23
N THR A 298 -9.16 9.29 -10.29
CA THR A 298 -8.68 9.17 -11.67
C THR A 298 -8.89 10.50 -12.37
N THR A 299 -7.86 10.97 -13.05
CA THR A 299 -7.89 12.23 -13.78
C THR A 299 -7.06 12.12 -15.05
N TYR A 300 -7.33 12.98 -16.02
CA TYR A 300 -6.62 13.02 -17.28
C TYR A 300 -6.55 14.44 -17.82
N THR A 301 -5.56 14.69 -18.66
CA THR A 301 -5.43 15.90 -19.47
C THR A 301 -5.07 15.50 -20.89
N GLY A 302 -5.32 16.35 -21.88
CA GLY A 302 -4.96 15.99 -23.24
C GLY A 302 -5.48 16.95 -24.30
N ARG A 303 -5.19 16.59 -25.54
CA ARG A 303 -5.55 17.37 -26.73
C ARG A 303 -6.55 16.62 -27.60
N ARG A 304 -7.34 17.37 -28.36
CA ARG A 304 -8.17 16.82 -29.42
C ARG A 304 -7.35 16.69 -30.72
N GLY A 305 -7.84 15.84 -31.62
CA GLY A 305 -7.29 15.69 -32.96
C GLY A 305 -6.08 14.75 -33.04
N LYS A 306 -5.79 14.34 -34.28
CA LYS A 306 -4.75 13.38 -34.65
C LYS A 306 -3.38 13.73 -34.03
N PRO A 307 -2.71 12.78 -33.34
CA PRO A 307 -1.32 12.92 -32.94
C PRO A 307 -0.41 12.97 -34.16
N GLU A 308 0.63 13.80 -34.09
CA GLU A 308 1.75 13.75 -35.03
C GLU A 308 2.62 12.52 -34.70
N SER A 309 3.46 12.10 -35.64
CA SER A 309 4.39 11.00 -35.36
C SER A 309 5.46 11.43 -34.37
N GLY A 310 5.86 10.49 -33.51
CA GLY A 310 6.90 10.70 -32.51
C GLY A 310 6.46 10.35 -31.10
N THR A 311 7.35 10.60 -30.13
CA THR A 311 7.15 10.19 -28.74
C THR A 311 6.56 11.32 -27.89
N TYR A 312 5.38 11.08 -27.34
CA TYR A 312 4.74 11.96 -26.38
C TYR A 312 5.10 11.53 -24.96
N ARG A 313 5.23 12.51 -24.06
CA ARG A 313 5.50 12.28 -22.64
C ARG A 313 4.43 12.91 -21.78
N GLY A 314 3.85 12.11 -20.90
CA GLY A 314 2.94 12.56 -19.87
C GLY A 314 3.60 12.51 -18.50
N GLU A 315 3.33 13.49 -17.65
CA GLU A 315 3.79 13.54 -16.28
C GLU A 315 2.69 14.04 -15.34
N VAL A 316 2.58 13.40 -14.18
CA VAL A 316 1.69 13.80 -13.10
C VAL A 316 2.52 14.09 -11.85
N ARG A 317 2.15 15.14 -11.13
CA ARG A 317 2.70 15.50 -9.82
C ARG A 317 1.57 15.52 -8.80
N LEU A 318 1.71 14.72 -7.75
CA LEU A 318 0.88 14.80 -6.56
C LEU A 318 1.55 15.76 -5.57
N ILE A 319 0.82 16.79 -5.15
CA ILE A 319 1.36 17.92 -4.40
C ILE A 319 0.58 18.10 -3.10
N ARG A 320 1.29 18.30 -2.00
CA ARG A 320 0.73 18.56 -0.68
C ARG A 320 1.52 19.69 -0.02
N ASN A 321 0.82 20.74 0.43
CA ASN A 321 1.43 21.94 1.02
C ASN A 321 2.58 22.49 0.14
N ASP A 322 2.31 22.61 -1.16
CA ASP A 322 3.24 23.06 -2.21
C ASP A 322 4.53 22.24 -2.39
N ARG A 323 4.60 21.05 -1.79
CA ARG A 323 5.67 20.08 -2.02
C ARG A 323 5.16 18.94 -2.89
N VAL A 324 5.95 18.57 -3.90
CA VAL A 324 5.72 17.35 -4.67
C VAL A 324 5.98 16.15 -3.76
N ILE A 325 4.96 15.34 -3.51
CA ILE A 325 5.07 14.13 -2.69
C ILE A 325 5.13 12.85 -3.52
N ASP A 326 4.67 12.89 -4.78
CA ASP A 326 4.88 11.82 -5.76
C ASP A 326 4.89 12.39 -7.18
N ILE A 327 5.68 11.77 -8.07
CA ILE A 327 5.82 12.16 -9.48
C ILE A 327 5.96 10.90 -10.33
N LYS A 328 5.11 10.77 -11.34
CA LYS A 328 5.17 9.65 -12.30
C LYS A 328 4.86 10.12 -13.70
N GLY A 329 5.31 9.35 -14.68
CA GLY A 329 5.03 9.62 -16.08
C GLY A 329 4.95 8.35 -16.91
N ALA A 330 4.50 8.54 -18.14
CA ALA A 330 4.46 7.51 -19.17
C ALA A 330 4.86 8.14 -20.50
N ASN A 331 5.31 7.30 -21.44
CA ASN A 331 5.54 7.71 -22.82
C ASN A 331 4.65 6.89 -23.76
N VAL A 332 4.37 7.44 -24.93
CA VAL A 332 3.71 6.74 -26.04
C VAL A 332 4.29 7.22 -27.37
N THR A 333 4.39 6.33 -28.35
CA THR A 333 4.91 6.64 -29.69
C THR A 333 3.85 6.35 -30.74
N PHE A 334 3.71 7.27 -31.70
CA PHE A 334 2.86 7.15 -32.89
C PHE A 334 3.70 7.08 -34.17
#